data_AF-A0A444U1U7-F1
#
_entry.id   AF-A0A444U1U7-F1
#
_cell.length_a   1.000
_cell.length_b   1.000
_cell.length_c   1.000
_cell.angle_alpha   90.00
_cell.angle_beta   90.00
_cell.angle_gamma   90.00
#
_symmetry.space_group_name_H-M   'P 1'
#
loop_
_entity.id
_entity.type
_entity.pdbx_description
1 polymer ?
#
loop_
_entity_poly.entity_id
_entity_poly.type
_entity_poly.pdbx_seq_one_letter_code
_entity_poly.pdbx_strand_id
1 'polypeptide(L)'
;MAETGAGARKGRGKRTKRKIKKDLNRGQTVGEGRGGFLWPGLNIPIVKSGTIQVISKRDHAQQEELQAEIIRQRDEWDRRRRMKVKRERGWTGNSWGGISLGPPDRGPNGETYEDFDSRVIEVKSVFNMTAKEGRKRSISALVAVGNGNGAAGYGLHCHRAVITMCKLIGIEDMYAKVSGSTNLLNITRALFQGLAKQETHQNLAENKQLHVVEFQNVCGPLPIIVASPHRGAREHPEPEDEIPDTKLDWDDVKAAQGVKRSIWASVKRTIW
;
A
#
# COMPACT_ATOMS: atom_id res chain seq x y z
N MET A 1 -6.11 -19.11 -27.73
CA MET A 1 -6.23 -18.39 -26.44
C MET A 1 -7.66 -17.91 -26.14
N ALA A 2 -8.52 -17.71 -27.15
CA ALA A 2 -9.92 -17.30 -26.97
C ALA A 2 -10.09 -16.08 -26.04
N GLU A 3 -9.15 -15.14 -26.11
CA GLU A 3 -9.14 -13.94 -25.25
C GLU A 3 -10.24 -12.96 -25.64
N THR A 4 -10.50 -12.87 -26.95
CA THR A 4 -11.60 -12.12 -27.54
C THR A 4 -12.74 -13.09 -27.86
N GLY A 5 -13.80 -13.04 -27.07
CA GLY A 5 -14.98 -13.90 -27.27
C GLY A 5 -16.15 -13.48 -26.40
N ALA A 6 -17.36 -13.92 -26.77
CA ALA A 6 -18.59 -13.57 -26.05
C ALA A 6 -18.55 -13.99 -24.57
N GLY A 7 -17.90 -15.12 -24.25
CA GLY A 7 -17.72 -15.60 -22.88
C GLY A 7 -16.82 -14.70 -22.01
N ALA A 8 -15.83 -14.02 -22.61
CA ALA A 8 -14.93 -13.12 -21.91
C ALA A 8 -15.60 -11.77 -21.56
N ARG A 9 -16.55 -11.31 -22.38
CA ARG A 9 -17.21 -10.00 -22.22
C ARG A 9 -18.05 -9.88 -20.95
N LYS A 10 -18.72 -10.95 -20.53
CA LYS A 10 -19.70 -10.93 -19.42
C LYS A 10 -19.36 -11.91 -18.28
N GLY A 11 -18.08 -12.21 -18.08
CA GLY A 11 -17.61 -13.03 -16.95
C GLY A 11 -18.12 -14.48 -16.95
N ARG A 12 -18.46 -15.04 -18.12
CA ARG A 12 -19.04 -16.39 -18.23
C ARG A 12 -17.99 -17.50 -18.09
N GLY A 13 -16.70 -17.17 -18.20
CA GLY A 13 -15.58 -18.10 -18.07
C GLY A 13 -14.96 -18.11 -16.66
N LYS A 14 -14.77 -19.29 -16.08
CA LYS A 14 -13.99 -19.47 -14.84
C LYS A 14 -12.50 -19.18 -15.10
N ARG A 15 -11.82 -18.53 -14.13
CA ARG A 15 -10.40 -18.15 -14.24
C ARG A 15 -9.42 -19.16 -13.62
N THR A 16 -9.91 -20.28 -13.08
CA THR A 16 -9.11 -21.27 -12.34
C THR A 16 -8.02 -21.94 -13.19
N LYS A 17 -8.32 -22.24 -14.46
CA LYS A 17 -7.36 -22.85 -15.41
C LYS A 17 -7.29 -22.04 -16.70
N ARG A 18 -6.74 -20.82 -16.63
CA ARG A 18 -6.54 -19.97 -17.82
C ARG A 18 -5.36 -20.49 -18.65
N LYS A 19 -5.54 -20.62 -19.98
CA LYS A 19 -4.45 -20.92 -20.91
C LYS A 19 -3.47 -19.74 -20.97
N ILE A 20 -2.18 -20.01 -20.87
CA ILE A 20 -1.10 -19.02 -20.85
C ILE A 20 -0.36 -19.06 -22.19
N LYS A 21 -0.10 -17.90 -22.80
CA LYS A 21 0.71 -17.82 -24.03
C LYS A 21 2.16 -18.21 -23.72
N LYS A 22 2.72 -19.06 -24.58
CA LYS A 22 4.14 -19.40 -24.61
C LYS A 22 4.69 -19.03 -25.97
N ASP A 23 5.81 -18.31 -25.97
CA ASP A 23 6.57 -18.06 -27.19
C ASP A 23 7.45 -19.27 -27.45
N LEU A 24 7.30 -19.88 -28.63
CA LEU A 24 8.06 -21.06 -29.03
C LEU A 24 9.37 -20.70 -29.73
N ASN A 25 9.54 -19.47 -30.18
CA ASN A 25 10.74 -19.00 -30.89
C ASN A 25 11.88 -18.66 -29.90
N ARG A 26 11.54 -18.43 -28.63
CA ARG A 26 12.52 -18.14 -27.58
C ARG A 26 13.39 -19.37 -27.30
N GLY A 27 14.71 -19.20 -27.42
CA GLY A 27 15.69 -20.27 -27.21
C GLY A 27 15.97 -21.13 -28.45
N GLN A 28 15.47 -20.72 -29.62
CA GLN A 28 15.86 -21.31 -30.91
C GLN A 28 16.93 -20.45 -31.57
N THR A 29 17.97 -21.10 -32.09
CA THR A 29 19.04 -20.45 -32.86
C THR A 29 18.81 -20.73 -34.35
N VAL A 30 19.05 -19.73 -35.19
CA VAL A 30 18.92 -19.88 -36.64
C VAL A 30 19.97 -20.89 -37.14
N GLY A 31 19.56 -21.83 -37.99
CA GLY A 31 20.44 -22.87 -38.51
C GLY A 31 20.58 -24.12 -37.62
N GLU A 32 20.06 -24.09 -36.39
CA GLU A 32 19.99 -25.28 -35.53
C GLU A 32 18.73 -26.09 -35.82
N GLY A 33 18.90 -27.40 -36.00
CA GLY A 33 17.81 -28.30 -36.33
C GLY A 33 18.07 -29.71 -35.83
N ARG A 34 17.04 -30.58 -35.88
CA ARG A 34 17.14 -31.96 -35.37
C ARG A 34 18.23 -32.78 -36.07
N GLY A 35 18.49 -32.50 -37.35
CA GLY A 35 19.50 -33.19 -38.14
C GLY A 35 20.95 -32.87 -37.77
N GLY A 36 21.20 -31.86 -36.92
CA GLY A 36 22.55 -31.52 -36.45
C GLY A 36 23.49 -31.00 -37.53
N PHE A 37 22.97 -30.41 -38.60
CA PHE A 37 23.77 -29.84 -39.68
C PHE A 37 24.47 -28.55 -39.23
N LEU A 38 25.71 -28.38 -39.65
CA LEU A 38 26.57 -27.23 -39.44
C LEU A 38 26.70 -26.48 -40.78
N TRP A 39 26.12 -25.29 -40.81
CA TRP A 39 26.04 -24.35 -41.93
C TRP A 39 27.03 -23.19 -41.71
N PRO A 40 28.15 -23.15 -42.46
CA PRO A 40 29.09 -22.02 -42.44
C PRO A 40 28.37 -20.70 -42.72
N GLY A 41 28.50 -19.73 -41.80
CA GLY A 41 27.86 -18.42 -41.88
C GLY A 41 26.48 -18.31 -41.23
N LEU A 42 25.92 -19.40 -40.68
CA LEU A 42 24.62 -19.38 -39.98
C LEU A 42 24.75 -19.84 -38.52
N ASN A 43 25.12 -21.10 -38.29
CA ASN A 43 25.32 -21.65 -36.93
C ASN A 43 26.80 -21.87 -36.57
N ILE A 44 27.68 -21.92 -37.56
CA ILE A 44 29.14 -21.97 -37.38
C ILE A 44 29.84 -20.83 -38.16
N PRO A 45 30.99 -20.33 -37.70
CA PRO A 45 31.74 -19.30 -38.40
C PRO A 45 32.25 -19.79 -39.76
N ILE A 46 32.34 -18.89 -40.74
CA ILE A 46 32.77 -19.20 -42.12
C ILE A 46 34.23 -19.66 -42.17
N VAL A 47 35.09 -19.07 -41.34
CA VAL A 47 36.52 -19.37 -41.27
C VAL A 47 36.86 -19.86 -39.86
N LYS A 48 37.55 -20.98 -39.76
CA LYS A 48 38.11 -21.49 -38.50
C LYS A 48 39.57 -21.89 -38.75
N SER A 49 40.49 -21.34 -37.95
CA SER A 49 41.94 -21.59 -38.09
C SER A 49 42.48 -21.37 -39.51
N GLY A 50 42.05 -20.30 -40.19
CA GLY A 50 42.53 -19.93 -41.53
C GLY A 50 41.96 -20.74 -42.69
N THR A 51 41.12 -21.75 -42.44
CA THR A 51 40.50 -22.57 -43.49
C THR A 51 38.99 -22.30 -43.58
N ILE A 52 38.45 -22.24 -44.80
CA ILE A 52 37.00 -22.11 -45.05
C ILE A 52 36.31 -23.39 -44.60
N GLN A 53 35.31 -23.25 -43.72
CA GLN A 53 34.53 -24.38 -43.23
C GLN A 53 33.56 -24.86 -44.32
N VAL A 54 33.41 -26.19 -44.44
CA VAL A 54 32.41 -26.82 -45.31
C VAL A 54 31.21 -27.30 -44.50
N ILE A 55 30.08 -27.53 -45.18
CA ILE A 55 28.87 -28.08 -44.56
C ILE A 55 29.22 -29.44 -43.94
N SER A 56 28.93 -29.59 -42.65
CA SER A 56 29.22 -30.81 -41.90
C SER A 56 28.03 -31.19 -41.01
N LYS A 57 28.07 -32.38 -40.42
CA LYS A 57 27.03 -32.87 -39.51
C LYS A 57 27.67 -33.22 -38.18
N ARG A 58 27.04 -32.86 -37.06
CA ARG A 58 27.46 -33.27 -35.71
C ARG A 58 27.29 -34.77 -35.53
N ASP A 59 28.10 -35.32 -34.62
CA ASP A 59 27.93 -36.69 -34.14
C ASP A 59 26.60 -36.84 -33.40
N HIS A 60 26.04 -38.05 -33.44
CA HIS A 60 24.76 -38.35 -32.79
C HIS A 60 24.79 -38.05 -31.27
N ALA A 61 25.88 -38.41 -30.58
CA ALA A 61 26.04 -38.15 -29.15
C ALA A 61 26.06 -36.64 -28.82
N GLN A 62 26.84 -35.87 -29.58
CA GLN A 62 26.93 -34.41 -29.39
C GLN A 62 25.59 -33.71 -29.65
N GLN A 63 24.83 -34.20 -30.63
CA GLN A 63 23.51 -33.67 -30.95
C GLN A 63 22.49 -33.98 -29.84
N GLU A 64 22.54 -35.18 -29.25
CA GLU A 64 21.67 -35.56 -28.12
C GLU A 64 21.96 -34.72 -26.88
N GLU A 65 23.25 -34.46 -26.57
CA GLU A 65 23.64 -33.57 -25.48
C GLU A 65 23.11 -32.14 -25.68
N LEU A 66 23.24 -31.59 -26.90
CA LEU A 66 22.74 -30.26 -27.21
C LEU A 66 21.20 -30.18 -27.08
N GLN A 67 20.48 -31.22 -27.53
CA GLN A 67 19.03 -31.30 -27.34
C GLN A 67 18.66 -31.40 -25.85
N ALA A 68 19.39 -32.20 -25.08
CA ALA A 68 19.18 -32.33 -23.64
C ALA A 68 19.42 -30.99 -22.92
N GLU A 69 20.44 -30.24 -23.33
CA GLU A 69 20.74 -28.93 -22.77
C GLU A 69 19.66 -27.90 -23.11
N ILE A 70 19.14 -27.89 -24.34
CA ILE A 70 17.98 -27.05 -24.72
C ILE A 70 16.76 -27.37 -23.84
N ILE A 71 16.50 -28.65 -23.56
CA ILE A 71 15.40 -29.07 -22.68
C ILE A 71 15.63 -28.59 -21.24
N ARG A 72 16.86 -28.71 -20.72
CA ARG A 72 17.22 -28.22 -19.38
C ARG A 72 16.99 -26.72 -19.25
N GLN A 73 17.49 -25.94 -20.21
CA GLN A 73 17.28 -24.48 -20.23
C GLN A 73 15.79 -24.11 -20.30
N ARG A 74 15.00 -24.83 -21.10
CA ARG A 74 13.55 -24.66 -21.18
C ARG A 74 12.86 -24.93 -19.84
N ASP A 75 13.22 -26.02 -19.19
CA ASP A 75 12.60 -26.44 -17.92
C ASP A 75 13.02 -25.52 -16.76
N GLU A 76 14.27 -25.04 -16.77
CA GLU A 76 14.73 -24.01 -15.84
C GLU A 76 13.98 -22.69 -16.04
N TRP A 77 13.78 -22.27 -17.29
CA TRP A 77 13.01 -21.08 -17.62
C TRP A 77 11.55 -21.20 -17.16
N ASP A 78 10.91 -22.34 -17.42
CA ASP A 78 9.55 -22.61 -16.95
C ASP A 78 9.48 -22.66 -15.42
N ARG A 79 10.50 -23.20 -14.74
CA ARG A 79 10.60 -23.19 -13.27
C ARG A 79 10.65 -21.76 -12.75
N ARG A 80 11.58 -20.93 -13.26
CA ARG A 80 11.71 -19.50 -12.88
C ARG A 80 10.40 -18.74 -13.09
N ARG A 81 9.68 -19.02 -14.18
CA ARG A 81 8.37 -18.41 -14.47
C ARG A 81 7.26 -18.83 -13.51
N ARG A 82 7.29 -20.07 -13.02
CA ARG A 82 6.29 -20.60 -12.05
C ARG A 82 6.54 -20.13 -10.63
N MET A 83 7.78 -19.76 -10.29
CA MET A 83 8.12 -19.23 -8.98
C MET A 83 7.38 -17.93 -8.71
N LYS A 84 6.64 -17.89 -7.60
CA LYS A 84 5.91 -16.71 -7.15
C LYS A 84 6.77 -15.93 -6.16
N VAL A 85 7.03 -14.66 -6.47
CA VAL A 85 7.72 -13.75 -5.55
C VAL A 85 6.82 -13.51 -4.32
N LYS A 86 7.40 -13.62 -3.12
CA LYS A 86 6.70 -13.28 -1.88
C LYS A 86 6.45 -11.78 -1.87
N ARG A 87 5.18 -11.38 -1.71
CA ARG A 87 4.77 -9.99 -1.59
C ARG A 87 4.39 -9.71 -0.15
N GLU A 88 4.73 -8.53 0.34
CA GLU A 88 4.19 -8.04 1.60
C GLU A 88 2.66 -7.93 1.50
N ARG A 89 1.98 -8.41 2.54
CA ARG A 89 0.52 -8.35 2.63
C ARG A 89 0.12 -7.05 3.33
N GLY A 90 -1.05 -6.53 2.98
CA GLY A 90 -1.70 -5.48 3.76
C GLY A 90 -2.43 -6.08 4.96
N TRP A 91 -3.65 -5.59 5.24
CA TRP A 91 -4.45 -6.04 6.40
C TRP A 91 -4.82 -7.53 6.36
N THR A 92 -5.03 -8.10 5.16
CA THR A 92 -5.27 -9.54 4.97
C THR A 92 -4.55 -10.03 3.71
N GLY A 93 -4.40 -11.34 3.54
CA GLY A 93 -3.68 -11.92 2.39
C GLY A 93 -4.30 -11.66 1.02
N ASN A 94 -5.63 -11.58 0.93
CA ASN A 94 -6.36 -11.38 -0.33
C ASN A 94 -6.87 -9.93 -0.53
N SER A 95 -6.91 -9.12 0.53
CA SER A 95 -7.37 -7.73 0.44
C SER A 95 -6.29 -6.81 -0.11
N TRP A 96 -6.72 -5.75 -0.81
CA TRP A 96 -5.83 -4.67 -1.22
C TRP A 96 -5.53 -3.65 -0.11
N GLY A 97 -6.41 -3.53 0.90
CA GLY A 97 -6.24 -2.56 1.98
C GLY A 97 -4.94 -2.76 2.75
N GLY A 98 -4.19 -1.67 2.95
CA GLY A 98 -2.90 -1.62 3.62
C GLY A 98 -1.69 -1.96 2.75
N ILE A 99 -1.86 -2.27 1.47
CA ILE A 99 -0.75 -2.51 0.53
C ILE A 99 -0.14 -1.17 0.10
N SER A 100 1.19 -1.05 0.15
CA SER A 100 1.92 0.06 -0.45
C SER A 100 2.00 -0.10 -1.97
N LEU A 101 1.71 0.98 -2.69
CA LEU A 101 1.87 1.09 -4.14
C LEU A 101 3.22 1.71 -4.52
N GLY A 102 3.96 2.25 -3.55
CA GLY A 102 5.17 3.05 -3.75
C GLY A 102 4.87 4.55 -3.94
N PRO A 103 5.88 5.33 -4.33
CA PRO A 103 5.75 6.76 -4.54
C PRO A 103 4.86 7.06 -5.76
N PRO A 104 4.15 8.21 -5.75
CA PRO A 104 3.43 8.69 -6.92
C PRO A 104 4.35 8.88 -8.13
N ASP A 105 3.77 8.75 -9.34
CA ASP A 105 4.47 9.03 -10.58
C ASP A 105 4.95 10.50 -10.63
N ARG A 106 6.09 10.73 -11.28
CA ARG A 106 6.67 12.08 -11.44
C ARG A 106 5.74 13.00 -12.21
N GLY A 107 5.63 14.24 -11.76
CA GLY A 107 4.83 15.26 -12.42
C GLY A 107 5.40 15.67 -13.79
N PRO A 108 4.57 16.22 -14.70
CA PRO A 108 5.02 16.67 -16.02
C PRO A 108 6.05 17.81 -15.94
N ASN A 109 6.08 18.55 -14.83
CA ASN A 109 6.98 19.68 -14.58
C ASN A 109 8.32 19.26 -13.93
N GLY A 110 8.60 17.96 -13.81
CA GLY A 110 9.81 17.45 -13.14
C GLY A 110 9.69 17.31 -11.62
N GLU A 111 8.50 17.54 -11.04
CA GLU A 111 8.23 17.31 -9.63
C GLU A 111 8.40 15.82 -9.28
N THR A 112 9.14 15.56 -8.21
CA THR A 112 9.46 14.20 -7.75
C THR A 112 8.88 13.99 -6.35
N TYR A 113 8.28 12.82 -6.12
CA TYR A 113 7.58 12.48 -4.88
C TYR A 113 8.19 11.24 -4.20
N GLU A 114 9.51 11.11 -4.24
CA GLU A 114 10.23 9.93 -3.72
C GLU A 114 10.06 9.73 -2.21
N ASP A 115 9.82 10.81 -1.45
CA ASP A 115 9.59 10.76 -0.01
C ASP A 115 8.16 10.35 0.38
N PHE A 116 7.25 10.21 -0.59
CA PHE A 116 5.86 9.86 -0.33
C PHE A 116 5.62 8.36 -0.47
N ASP A 117 4.88 7.77 0.47
CA ASP A 117 4.34 6.42 0.35
C ASP A 117 2.84 6.49 0.03
N SER A 118 2.38 5.69 -0.92
CA SER A 118 0.97 5.56 -1.28
C SER A 118 0.41 4.24 -0.77
N ARG A 119 -0.59 4.27 0.11
CA ARG A 119 -1.24 3.05 0.63
C ARG A 119 -2.71 2.97 0.26
N VAL A 120 -3.12 1.77 -0.17
CA VAL A 120 -4.51 1.51 -0.53
C VAL A 120 -5.37 1.38 0.73
N ILE A 121 -6.48 2.11 0.79
CA ILE A 121 -7.46 2.00 1.87
C ILE A 121 -8.60 1.06 1.45
N GLU A 122 -9.14 1.23 0.25
CA GLU A 122 -10.26 0.43 -0.23
C GLU A 122 -10.21 0.21 -1.75
N VAL A 123 -10.56 -0.99 -2.20
CA VAL A 123 -10.79 -1.30 -3.62
C VAL A 123 -12.14 -2.01 -3.75
N LYS A 124 -13.07 -1.39 -4.46
CA LYS A 124 -14.43 -1.88 -4.70
C LYS A 124 -14.64 -2.14 -6.19
N SER A 125 -15.34 -3.23 -6.50
CA SER A 125 -15.88 -3.45 -7.84
C SER A 125 -17.29 -2.89 -7.89
N VAL A 126 -17.46 -1.77 -8.59
CA VAL A 126 -18.75 -1.11 -8.78
C VAL A 126 -19.29 -1.46 -10.17
N PHE A 127 -20.61 -1.32 -10.35
CA PHE A 127 -21.25 -1.69 -11.60
C PHE A 127 -22.24 -0.61 -12.02
N ASN A 128 -22.23 -0.28 -13.30
CA ASN A 128 -23.20 0.61 -13.93
C ASN A 128 -23.99 -0.15 -15.00
N MET A 129 -25.30 0.11 -15.11
CA MET A 129 -26.13 -0.47 -16.17
C MET A 129 -26.07 0.43 -17.41
N THR A 130 -25.79 -0.18 -18.57
CA THR A 130 -25.70 0.53 -19.85
C THR A 130 -26.65 -0.12 -20.85
N ALA A 131 -27.21 0.67 -21.78
CA ALA A 131 -28.16 0.17 -22.76
C ALA A 131 -27.56 -0.91 -23.68
N LYS A 132 -26.28 -0.78 -24.08
CA LYS A 132 -25.62 -1.69 -25.03
C LYS A 132 -24.99 -2.91 -24.35
N GLU A 133 -24.17 -2.68 -23.32
CA GLU A 133 -23.37 -3.75 -22.71
C GLU A 133 -24.10 -4.45 -21.56
N GLY A 134 -25.12 -3.81 -21.00
CA GLY A 134 -25.77 -4.20 -19.76
C GLY A 134 -24.91 -3.80 -18.55
N ARG A 135 -24.71 -4.72 -17.61
CA ARG A 135 -23.93 -4.49 -16.39
C ARG A 135 -22.43 -4.34 -16.69
N LYS A 136 -21.97 -3.09 -16.75
CA LYS A 136 -20.56 -2.72 -16.94
C LYS A 136 -19.86 -2.64 -15.59
N ARG A 137 -18.79 -3.40 -15.41
CA ARG A 137 -17.96 -3.37 -14.19
C ARG A 137 -16.91 -2.27 -14.28
N SER A 138 -16.80 -1.47 -13.22
CA SER A 138 -15.70 -0.53 -13.00
C SER A 138 -15.04 -0.82 -11.64
N ILE A 139 -13.80 -0.37 -11.47
CA ILE A 139 -13.10 -0.47 -10.18
C ILE A 139 -13.02 0.93 -9.59
N SER A 140 -13.42 1.06 -8.34
CA SER A 140 -13.23 2.27 -7.54
C SER A 140 -12.17 1.97 -6.49
N ALA A 141 -11.16 2.83 -6.37
CA ALA A 141 -10.09 2.70 -5.40
C ALA A 141 -9.99 3.98 -4.56
N LEU A 142 -9.77 3.81 -3.27
CA LEU A 142 -9.45 4.87 -2.31
C LEU A 142 -8.02 4.61 -1.83
N VAL A 143 -7.14 5.59 -2.04
CA VAL A 143 -5.71 5.55 -1.71
C VAL A 143 -5.40 6.78 -0.86
N ALA A 144 -4.51 6.63 0.11
CA ALA A 144 -3.95 7.73 0.88
C ALA A 144 -2.46 7.83 0.58
N VAL A 145 -1.93 9.05 0.56
CA VAL A 145 -0.52 9.35 0.26
C VAL A 145 0.00 10.26 1.36
N GLY A 146 1.23 10.04 1.81
CA GLY A 146 1.88 10.91 2.81
C GLY A 146 3.37 10.65 2.92
N ASN A 147 4.09 11.62 3.48
CA ASN A 147 5.55 11.65 3.59
C ASN A 147 6.08 11.26 4.98
N GLY A 148 5.20 10.96 5.95
CA GLY A 148 5.59 10.44 7.27
C GLY A 148 6.27 11.44 8.21
N ASN A 149 6.40 12.72 7.85
CA ASN A 149 7.10 13.74 8.65
C ASN A 149 6.25 14.33 9.81
N GLY A 150 5.52 13.48 10.53
CA GLY A 150 4.67 13.86 11.67
C GLY A 150 5.33 13.65 13.04
N ALA A 151 4.53 13.69 14.11
CA ALA A 151 4.98 13.61 15.50
C ALA A 151 5.16 12.15 16.03
N ALA A 152 6.22 11.94 16.81
CA ALA A 152 6.67 10.62 17.29
C ALA A 152 6.15 10.19 18.69
N GLY A 153 6.05 8.87 18.96
CA GLY A 153 5.50 8.33 20.22
C GLY A 153 5.32 6.77 20.40
N TYR A 154 4.62 6.37 21.47
CA TYR A 154 4.40 5.01 22.02
C TYR A 154 3.53 3.99 21.23
N GLY A 155 2.54 4.39 20.40
CA GLY A 155 1.78 3.53 19.48
C GLY A 155 0.32 3.92 19.16
N LEU A 156 -0.20 3.42 18.02
CA LEU A 156 -1.56 3.68 17.52
C LEU A 156 -2.60 2.63 17.96
N HIS A 157 -3.68 3.07 18.64
CA HIS A 157 -4.85 2.23 18.98
C HIS A 157 -6.13 2.74 18.29
N CYS A 158 -6.23 2.45 16.99
CA CYS A 158 -7.29 2.97 16.14
C CYS A 158 -7.88 1.88 15.21
N HIS A 159 -8.90 2.25 14.44
CA HIS A 159 -9.33 1.43 13.30
C HIS A 159 -8.17 1.24 12.29
N ARG A 160 -8.01 0.05 11.70
CA ARG A 160 -6.89 -0.28 10.78
C ARG A 160 -6.64 0.72 9.64
N ALA A 161 -7.71 1.34 9.12
CA ALA A 161 -7.60 2.37 8.10
C ALA A 161 -7.00 3.66 8.65
N VAL A 162 -7.44 4.07 9.86
CA VAL A 162 -6.89 5.21 10.59
C VAL A 162 -5.42 4.98 10.90
N ILE A 163 -5.03 3.78 11.36
CA ILE A 163 -3.61 3.43 11.57
C ILE A 163 -2.80 3.64 10.29
N THR A 164 -3.32 3.17 9.15
CA THR A 164 -2.64 3.32 7.85
C THR A 164 -2.47 4.79 7.46
N MET A 165 -3.48 5.62 7.69
CA MET A 165 -3.43 7.06 7.40
C MET A 165 -2.53 7.83 8.37
N CYS A 166 -2.60 7.53 9.66
CA CYS A 166 -1.73 8.15 10.68
C CYS A 166 -0.26 7.90 10.39
N LYS A 167 0.12 6.68 9.99
CA LYS A 167 1.49 6.37 9.55
C LYS A 167 1.96 7.18 8.34
N LEU A 168 1.06 7.48 7.41
CA LEU A 168 1.38 8.32 6.25
C LEU A 168 1.52 9.79 6.62
N ILE A 169 0.72 10.27 7.59
CA ILE A 169 0.84 11.62 8.14
C ILE A 169 2.07 11.74 9.04
N GLY A 170 2.49 10.63 9.65
CA GLY A 170 3.54 10.55 10.67
C GLY A 170 3.03 10.75 12.09
N ILE A 171 1.73 10.53 12.35
CA ILE A 171 1.21 10.47 13.72
C ILE A 171 1.52 9.07 14.27
N GLU A 172 2.35 9.00 15.30
CA GLU A 172 2.70 7.74 15.96
C GLU A 172 1.77 7.40 17.13
N ASP A 173 1.18 8.41 17.78
CA ASP A 173 0.35 8.24 18.98
C ASP A 173 -1.05 8.78 18.82
N MET A 174 -2.02 7.87 18.90
CA MET A 174 -3.42 8.25 18.90
C MET A 174 -4.31 7.09 19.35
N TYR A 175 -5.35 7.42 20.12
CA TYR A 175 -6.51 6.56 20.31
C TYR A 175 -7.68 7.11 19.48
N ALA A 176 -8.35 6.24 18.73
CA ALA A 176 -9.57 6.63 18.03
C ALA A 176 -10.60 5.51 18.01
N LYS A 177 -11.80 5.82 18.49
CA LYS A 177 -12.96 4.93 18.43
C LYS A 177 -13.89 5.36 17.31
N VAL A 178 -14.07 4.49 16.32
CA VAL A 178 -15.13 4.67 15.30
C VAL A 178 -16.44 4.10 15.86
N SER A 179 -17.50 4.91 15.80
CA SER A 179 -18.86 4.56 16.22
C SER A 179 -19.85 4.89 15.09
N GLY A 180 -20.98 4.19 15.04
CA GLY A 180 -21.97 4.35 13.96
C GLY A 180 -21.52 3.74 12.62
N SER A 181 -21.56 4.54 11.54
CA SER A 181 -21.25 4.07 10.19
C SER A 181 -19.75 3.80 10.01
N THR A 182 -19.41 2.59 9.59
CA THR A 182 -18.02 2.14 9.38
C THR A 182 -17.55 2.26 7.91
N ASN A 183 -18.22 3.11 7.12
CA ASN A 183 -17.82 3.35 5.73
C ASN A 183 -16.44 4.02 5.66
N LEU A 184 -15.48 3.36 5.01
CA LEU A 184 -14.10 3.81 4.89
C LEU A 184 -13.96 5.21 4.28
N LEU A 185 -14.81 5.57 3.31
CA LEU A 185 -14.80 6.91 2.71
C LEU A 185 -15.17 7.99 3.73
N ASN A 186 -16.18 7.72 4.56
CA ASN A 186 -16.65 8.67 5.57
C ASN A 186 -15.66 8.76 6.73
N ILE A 187 -15.09 7.63 7.17
CA ILE A 187 -14.03 7.61 8.18
C ILE A 187 -12.83 8.44 7.71
N THR A 188 -12.41 8.26 6.46
CA THR A 188 -11.29 9.00 5.86
C THR A 188 -11.57 10.50 5.85
N ARG A 189 -12.75 10.92 5.36
CA ARG A 189 -13.16 12.33 5.35
C ARG A 189 -13.23 12.93 6.75
N ALA A 190 -13.84 12.22 7.69
CA ALA A 190 -13.97 12.68 9.07
C ALA A 190 -12.60 12.84 9.75
N LEU A 191 -11.67 11.91 9.52
CA LEU A 191 -10.31 11.99 10.06
C LEU A 191 -9.59 13.25 9.57
N PHE A 192 -9.53 13.45 8.26
CA PHE A 192 -8.83 14.62 7.70
C PHE A 192 -9.53 15.94 8.07
N GLN A 193 -10.87 15.97 8.11
CA GLN A 193 -11.61 17.16 8.52
C GLN A 193 -11.38 17.49 10.00
N GLY A 194 -11.28 16.48 10.87
CA GLY A 194 -10.99 16.66 12.29
C GLY A 194 -9.57 17.17 12.51
N LEU A 195 -8.57 16.51 11.91
CA LEU A 195 -7.15 16.90 12.03
C LEU A 195 -6.87 18.28 11.45
N ALA A 196 -7.55 18.68 10.36
CA ALA A 196 -7.36 20.01 9.77
C ALA A 196 -7.98 21.15 10.60
N LYS A 197 -8.95 20.85 11.47
CA LYS A 197 -9.66 21.85 12.29
C LYS A 197 -9.11 21.98 13.71
N GLN A 198 -8.05 21.25 14.05
CA GLN A 198 -7.46 21.32 15.39
C GLN A 198 -6.90 22.72 15.67
N GLU A 199 -7.13 23.21 16.88
CA GLU A 199 -6.54 24.45 17.35
C GLU A 199 -5.15 24.17 17.94
N THR A 200 -4.14 24.95 17.54
CA THR A 200 -2.80 24.83 18.11
C THR A 200 -2.70 25.59 19.43
N HIS A 201 -1.78 25.19 20.32
CA HIS A 201 -1.56 25.90 21.58
C HIS A 201 -1.22 27.38 21.35
N GLN A 202 -0.52 27.69 20.26
CA GLN A 202 -0.22 29.07 19.90
C GLN A 202 -1.49 29.86 19.57
N ASN A 203 -2.39 29.30 18.75
CA ASN A 203 -3.65 29.96 18.41
C ASN A 203 -4.51 30.18 19.66
N LEU A 204 -4.60 29.18 20.54
CA LEU A 204 -5.32 29.31 21.81
C LEU A 204 -4.74 30.41 22.70
N ALA A 205 -3.40 30.48 22.80
CA ALA A 205 -2.70 31.52 23.57
C ALA A 205 -2.97 32.93 23.04
N GLU A 206 -2.95 33.11 21.71
CA GLU A 206 -3.31 34.40 21.07
C GLU A 206 -4.78 34.76 21.30
N ASN A 207 -5.69 33.82 21.10
CA ASN A 207 -7.13 34.04 21.19
C ASN A 207 -7.56 34.46 22.60
N LYS A 208 -6.99 33.80 23.63
CA LYS A 208 -7.29 34.09 25.04
C LYS A 208 -6.39 35.16 25.65
N GLN A 209 -5.27 35.48 25.00
CA GLN A 209 -4.18 36.34 25.49
C GLN A 209 -3.61 35.85 26.82
N LEU A 210 -3.38 34.54 26.95
CA LEU A 210 -2.88 33.90 28.17
C LEU A 210 -1.80 32.86 27.82
N HIS A 211 -0.94 32.55 28.79
CA HIS A 211 0.06 31.48 28.65
C HIS A 211 -0.61 30.10 28.70
N VAL A 212 -0.21 29.21 27.79
CA VAL A 212 -0.65 27.80 27.81
C VAL A 212 0.39 27.00 28.58
N VAL A 213 -0.02 26.47 29.72
CA VAL A 213 0.83 25.70 30.64
C VAL A 213 0.42 24.23 30.60
N GLU A 214 1.38 23.35 30.36
CA GLU A 214 1.22 21.91 30.42
C GLU A 214 1.71 21.39 31.77
N PHE A 215 0.89 20.54 32.39
CA PHE A 215 1.25 19.81 33.60
C PHE A 215 1.39 18.32 33.27
N GLN A 216 2.61 17.81 33.40
CA GLN A 216 2.91 16.39 33.17
C GLN A 216 3.11 15.67 34.49
N ASN A 217 2.38 14.58 34.71
CA ASN A 217 2.50 13.77 35.93
C ASN A 217 3.93 13.28 36.19
N VAL A 218 4.70 13.02 35.12
CA VAL A 218 6.10 12.56 35.21
C VAL A 218 7.02 13.66 35.77
N CYS A 219 6.73 14.92 35.47
CA CYS A 219 7.48 16.09 35.94
C CYS A 219 6.96 16.65 37.28
N GLY A 220 5.92 16.03 37.86
CA GLY A 220 5.30 16.48 39.10
C GLY A 220 4.62 17.85 38.94
N PRO A 221 4.79 18.80 39.88
CA PRO A 221 4.10 20.09 39.86
C PRO A 221 4.75 21.15 38.95
N LEU A 222 5.80 20.79 38.18
CA LEU A 222 6.54 21.74 37.36
C LEU A 222 5.66 22.29 36.20
N PRO A 223 5.39 23.61 36.15
CA PRO A 223 4.64 24.19 35.03
C PRO A 223 5.54 24.35 33.80
N ILE A 224 5.17 23.72 32.69
CA ILE A 224 5.88 23.85 31.42
C ILE A 224 5.08 24.78 30.51
N ILE A 225 5.65 25.93 30.13
CA ILE A 225 5.00 26.86 29.21
C ILE A 225 5.19 26.36 27.78
N VAL A 226 4.11 25.97 27.12
CA VAL A 226 4.14 25.42 25.75
C VAL A 226 3.92 26.49 24.70
N ALA A 227 3.11 27.50 25.02
CA ALA A 227 2.86 28.64 24.13
C ALA A 227 2.63 29.91 24.93
N SER A 228 3.02 31.04 24.35
CA SER A 228 2.82 32.38 24.90
C SER A 228 2.31 33.32 23.82
N PRO A 229 1.40 34.25 24.14
CA PRO A 229 0.90 35.22 23.19
C PRO A 229 2.01 36.20 22.78
N HIS A 230 2.13 36.50 21.49
CA HIS A 230 3.18 37.39 20.97
C HIS A 230 3.03 38.83 21.50
N ARG A 231 1.80 39.27 21.75
CA ARG A 231 1.50 40.63 22.25
C ARG A 231 1.56 40.76 23.77
N GLY A 232 1.99 39.71 24.48
CA GLY A 232 1.97 39.64 25.94
C GLY A 232 0.65 39.11 26.47
N ALA A 233 0.69 38.55 27.67
CA ALA A 233 -0.48 38.03 28.35
C ALA A 233 -1.28 39.17 29.00
N ARG A 234 -2.60 39.03 29.04
CA ARG A 234 -3.49 39.94 29.76
C ARG A 234 -3.28 39.81 31.27
N GLU A 235 -3.53 40.88 32.01
CA GLU A 235 -3.32 40.92 33.47
C GLU A 235 -4.41 40.17 34.26
N HIS A 236 -5.64 40.14 33.74
CA HIS A 236 -6.78 39.56 34.45
C HIS A 236 -6.97 38.06 34.13
N PRO A 237 -7.15 37.19 35.13
CA PRO A 237 -7.37 35.75 34.92
C PRO A 237 -8.74 35.45 34.26
N GLU A 238 -8.95 34.21 33.82
CA GLU A 238 -10.30 33.74 33.44
C GLU A 238 -11.15 33.54 34.71
N PRO A 239 -12.46 33.83 34.66
CA PRO A 239 -13.35 33.48 35.77
C PRO A 239 -13.38 31.97 35.94
N GLU A 240 -13.32 31.51 37.19
CA GLU A 240 -13.42 30.09 37.53
C GLU A 240 -14.89 29.73 37.80
N ASP A 241 -15.46 28.90 36.92
CA ASP A 241 -16.79 28.33 37.14
C ASP A 241 -16.70 27.13 38.10
N GLU A 242 -17.55 27.10 39.14
CA GLU A 242 -17.59 25.96 40.09
C GLU A 242 -17.98 24.64 39.40
N ILE A 243 -18.89 24.71 38.42
CA ILE A 243 -19.36 23.55 37.65
C ILE A 243 -19.40 23.95 36.17
N PRO A 244 -18.51 23.39 35.33
CA PRO A 244 -18.51 23.68 33.90
C PRO A 244 -19.69 23.02 33.19
N ASP A 245 -20.41 23.77 32.34
CA ASP A 245 -21.50 23.25 31.49
C ASP A 245 -20.98 22.60 30.19
N THR A 246 -20.04 21.67 30.34
CA THR A 246 -19.46 20.92 29.21
C THR A 246 -20.22 19.63 28.97
N LYS A 247 -20.62 19.37 27.73
CA LYS A 247 -21.26 18.09 27.37
C LYS A 247 -20.28 16.93 27.50
N LEU A 248 -20.62 15.96 28.35
CA LEU A 248 -19.81 14.75 28.59
C LEU A 248 -20.26 13.59 27.72
N ASP A 249 -19.33 12.72 27.32
CA ASP A 249 -19.65 11.44 26.70
C ASP A 249 -19.77 10.34 27.77
N TRP A 250 -20.88 9.61 27.72
CA TRP A 250 -21.21 8.61 28.74
C TRP A 250 -20.24 7.41 28.74
N ASP A 251 -19.67 7.08 27.57
CA ASP A 251 -18.73 5.98 27.44
C ASP A 251 -17.37 6.24 28.11
N ASP A 252 -16.98 7.50 28.25
CA ASP A 252 -15.76 7.93 28.94
C ASP A 252 -16.01 8.06 30.45
N VAL A 253 -17.17 8.58 30.85
CA VAL A 253 -17.59 8.63 32.27
C VAL A 253 -17.63 7.21 32.86
N LYS A 254 -18.22 6.24 32.15
CA LYS A 254 -18.22 4.84 32.59
C LYS A 254 -16.81 4.24 32.65
N ALA A 255 -15.89 4.66 31.78
CA ALA A 255 -14.52 4.17 31.79
C ALA A 255 -13.77 4.71 33.02
N ALA A 256 -13.91 6.00 33.31
CA ALA A 256 -13.32 6.66 34.47
C ALA A 256 -13.82 6.06 35.80
N GLN A 257 -15.12 5.72 35.86
CA GLN A 257 -15.72 5.07 37.03
C GLN A 257 -15.42 3.55 37.14
N GLY A 258 -14.72 2.96 36.16
CA GLY A 258 -14.43 1.52 36.15
C GLY A 258 -15.64 0.62 35.88
N VAL A 259 -16.76 1.19 35.43
CA VAL A 259 -18.02 0.46 35.19
C VAL A 259 -18.07 -0.15 33.77
N LYS A 260 -17.22 0.32 32.86
CA LYS A 260 -17.13 -0.17 31.48
C LYS A 260 -16.55 -1.58 31.41
N ARG A 261 -17.42 -2.59 31.31
CA ARG A 261 -17.02 -3.99 31.14
C ARG A 261 -16.98 -4.38 29.66
N SER A 262 -15.77 -4.66 29.16
CA SER A 262 -15.59 -5.24 27.82
C SER A 262 -14.35 -6.12 27.80
N ILE A 263 -14.55 -7.40 27.45
CA ILE A 263 -13.47 -8.39 27.30
C ILE A 263 -12.53 -8.01 26.14
N TRP A 264 -13.01 -7.17 25.21
CA TRP A 264 -12.31 -6.80 23.99
C TRP A 264 -11.51 -5.49 24.08
N ALA A 265 -11.67 -4.73 25.16
CA ALA A 265 -11.10 -3.38 25.28
C ALA A 265 -9.58 -3.39 25.54
N SER A 266 -9.10 -4.28 26.42
CA SER A 266 -7.70 -4.34 26.87
C SER A 266 -6.92 -5.51 26.29
N VAL A 267 -7.34 -6.02 25.13
CA VAL A 267 -6.69 -7.16 24.47
C VAL A 267 -5.28 -6.77 24.01
N LYS A 268 -4.28 -7.60 24.36
CA LYS A 268 -2.91 -7.47 23.85
C LYS A 268 -2.90 -7.65 22.34
N ARG A 269 -2.40 -6.65 21.61
CA ARG A 269 -2.28 -6.64 20.15
C ARG A 269 -0.82 -6.45 19.75
N THR A 270 -0.50 -6.80 18.51
CA THR A 270 0.80 -6.49 17.93
C THR A 270 1.01 -4.98 17.88
N ILE A 271 2.23 -4.54 18.16
CA ILE A 271 2.66 -3.15 18.02
C ILE A 271 2.61 -2.80 16.52
N TRP A 272 2.09 -1.61 16.21
CA TRP A 272 1.95 -1.12 14.84
C TRP A 272 2.93 0.01 14.59
#